data_AF-A0A966FPT3-F1
#
_entry.id   AF-A0A966FPT3-F1
#
_cell.length_a   1.000
_cell.length_b   1.000
_cell.length_c   1.000
_cell.angle_alpha   90.00
_cell.angle_beta   90.00
_cell.angle_gamma   90.00
#
_symmetry.space_group_name_H-M   'P 1'
#
loop_
_entity.id
_entity.type
_entity.pdbx_description
1 polymer ?
#
loop_
_entity_poly.entity_id
_entity_poly.type
_entity_poly.pdbx_seq_one_letter_code
_entity_poly.pdbx_strand_id
1 'polypeptide(L)'
;SPLISDQNELLEKINELEHSLNYQKKLNKALKQHNQHLKKTLERTIAIMIKIAEMKDPYTVGHQVRVSQLATAIAKRMNLSEKKVESIRIASLIHDIGKVSVPSEILNKPGRLTNSEYALVKTHPEIFYKYIKDIDFPVKVADIILQHHERINGSGYPKGLKDDQILLEAKIVGVADVVESMNSKRPYRDALGMDKALDEISRNDGELYDPEVV
;
A
#
# COMPACT_ATOMS: atom_id res chain seq x y z
N SER A 1 -24.22 55.85 -33.92
CA SER A 1 -23.68 55.10 -35.08
C SER A 1 -23.76 53.62 -34.76
N PRO A 2 -24.18 52.74 -35.69
CA PRO A 2 -24.18 51.29 -35.52
C PRO A 2 -22.86 50.75 -34.92
N LEU A 3 -21.74 51.37 -35.30
CA LEU A 3 -20.39 51.06 -34.82
C LEU A 3 -20.20 51.19 -33.30
N ILE A 4 -20.88 52.14 -32.65
CA ILE A 4 -20.80 52.34 -31.19
C ILE A 4 -21.63 51.29 -30.45
N SER A 5 -22.74 50.84 -31.07
CA SER A 5 -23.57 49.76 -30.54
C SER A 5 -22.81 48.44 -30.52
N ASP A 6 -22.12 48.12 -31.62
CA ASP A 6 -21.30 46.90 -31.75
C ASP A 6 -20.12 46.89 -30.76
N GLN A 7 -19.50 48.06 -30.51
CA GLN A 7 -18.43 48.18 -29.51
C GLN A 7 -18.91 47.94 -28.07
N ASN A 8 -20.11 48.44 -27.73
CA ASN A 8 -20.69 48.22 -26.40
C ASN A 8 -21.05 46.74 -26.18
N GLU A 9 -21.61 46.08 -27.21
CA GLU A 9 -21.91 44.64 -27.14
C GLU A 9 -20.62 43.80 -26.98
N LEU A 10 -19.54 44.20 -27.65
CA LEU A 10 -18.24 43.53 -27.52
C LEU A 10 -17.66 43.70 -26.10
N LEU A 11 -17.78 44.89 -25.51
CA LEU A 11 -17.36 45.20 -24.14
C LEU A 11 -18.15 44.39 -23.11
N GLU A 12 -19.46 44.23 -23.29
CA GLU A 12 -20.28 43.38 -22.43
C GLU A 12 -19.82 41.91 -22.49
N LYS A 13 -19.60 41.36 -23.69
CA LYS A 13 -19.09 40.00 -23.86
C LYS A 13 -17.70 39.80 -23.23
N ILE A 14 -16.80 40.79 -23.33
CA ILE A 14 -15.49 40.72 -22.68
C ILE A 14 -15.64 40.67 -21.16
N ASN A 15 -16.50 41.52 -20.58
CA ASN A 15 -16.76 41.52 -19.14
C ASN A 15 -17.37 40.19 -18.66
N GLU A 16 -18.29 39.60 -19.42
CA GLU A 16 -18.86 38.28 -19.13
C GLU A 16 -17.80 37.16 -19.16
N LEU A 17 -16.92 37.18 -20.17
CA LEU A 17 -15.81 36.22 -20.28
C LEU A 17 -14.81 36.37 -19.13
N GLU A 18 -14.45 37.59 -18.75
CA GLU A 18 -13.59 37.85 -17.60
C GLU A 18 -14.21 37.35 -16.30
N HIS A 19 -15.51 37.57 -16.12
CA HIS A 19 -16.24 37.07 -14.95
C HIS A 19 -16.25 35.54 -14.93
N SER A 20 -16.53 34.89 -16.07
CA SER A 20 -16.51 33.43 -16.22
C SER A 20 -15.13 32.83 -15.94
N LEU A 21 -14.07 33.43 -16.47
CA LEU A 21 -12.69 33.00 -16.22
C LEU A 21 -12.31 33.14 -14.74
N ASN A 22 -12.72 34.24 -14.09
CA ASN A 22 -12.47 34.43 -12.66
C ASN A 22 -13.25 33.40 -11.81
N TYR A 23 -14.48 33.08 -12.20
CA TYR A 23 -15.27 32.01 -11.57
C TYR A 23 -14.59 30.63 -11.72
N GLN A 24 -14.13 30.27 -12.93
CA GLN A 24 -13.39 29.02 -13.16
C GLN A 24 -12.11 28.95 -12.32
N LYS A 25 -11.35 30.04 -12.20
CA LYS A 25 -10.15 30.11 -11.34
C LYS A 25 -10.50 29.87 -9.87
N LYS A 26 -11.58 30.47 -9.36
CA LYS A 26 -12.06 30.24 -7.99
C LYS A 26 -12.48 28.78 -7.78
N LEU A 27 -13.21 28.19 -8.73
CA LEU A 27 -13.65 26.80 -8.67
C LEU A 27 -12.46 25.83 -8.68
N ASN A 28 -11.48 26.03 -9.57
CA ASN A 28 -10.26 25.21 -9.63
C ASN A 28 -9.44 25.30 -8.33
N LYS A 29 -9.37 26.49 -7.72
CA LYS A 29 -8.71 26.67 -6.43
C LYS A 29 -9.44 25.91 -5.31
N ALA A 30 -10.76 26.03 -5.25
CA ALA A 30 -11.59 25.32 -4.27
C ALA A 30 -11.48 23.80 -4.43
N LEU A 31 -11.53 23.30 -5.67
CA LEU A 31 -11.36 21.88 -5.99
C LEU A 31 -9.99 21.35 -5.55
N LYS A 32 -8.92 22.11 -5.82
CA LYS A 32 -7.56 21.75 -5.38
C LYS A 32 -7.47 21.67 -3.86
N GLN A 33 -8.05 22.64 -3.14
CA GLN A 33 -8.06 22.65 -1.68
C GLN A 33 -8.88 21.48 -1.12
N HIS A 34 -10.03 21.18 -1.72
CA HIS A 34 -10.86 20.05 -1.33
C HIS A 34 -10.13 18.70 -1.54
N ASN A 35 -9.49 18.50 -2.69
CA ASN A 35 -8.70 17.31 -2.97
C ASN A 35 -7.51 17.16 -2.00
N GLN A 36 -6.84 18.26 -1.64
CA GLN A 36 -5.78 18.26 -0.62
C GLN A 36 -6.32 17.87 0.76
N HIS A 37 -7.50 18.37 1.12
CA HIS A 37 -8.16 18.00 2.37
C HIS A 37 -8.54 16.51 2.39
N LEU A 38 -9.16 15.99 1.32
CA LEU A 38 -9.50 14.57 1.19
C LEU A 38 -8.26 13.68 1.31
N LYS A 39 -7.17 14.02 0.60
CA LYS A 39 -5.90 13.29 0.70
C LYS A 39 -5.39 13.27 2.14
N LYS A 40 -5.38 14.41 2.83
CA LYS A 40 -4.91 14.51 4.22
C LYS A 40 -5.78 13.70 5.18
N THR A 41 -7.09 13.68 4.97
CA THR A 41 -8.02 12.88 5.76
C THR A 41 -7.79 11.40 5.53
N LEU A 42 -7.60 10.96 4.29
CA LEU A 42 -7.26 9.57 3.96
C LEU A 42 -5.96 9.12 4.64
N GLU A 43 -4.89 9.90 4.53
CA GLU A 43 -3.60 9.59 5.19
C GLU A 43 -3.76 9.47 6.72
N ARG A 44 -4.57 10.33 7.34
CA ARG A 44 -4.86 10.26 8.77
C ARG A 44 -5.65 9.01 9.14
N THR A 45 -6.63 8.62 8.32
CA THR A 45 -7.39 7.39 8.52
C THR A 45 -6.48 6.16 8.42
N ILE A 46 -5.62 6.10 7.41
CA ILE A 46 -4.63 5.01 7.27
C ILE A 46 -3.72 4.97 8.50
N ALA A 47 -3.20 6.12 8.95
CA ALA A 47 -2.35 6.19 10.14
C ALA A 47 -3.06 5.69 11.41
N ILE A 48 -4.37 5.96 11.56
CA ILE A 48 -5.16 5.43 12.68
C ILE A 48 -5.33 3.92 12.57
N MET A 49 -5.62 3.40 11.38
CA MET A 49 -5.76 1.96 11.16
C MET A 49 -4.47 1.21 11.50
N ILE A 50 -3.31 1.75 11.09
CA ILE A 50 -1.99 1.20 11.45
C ILE A 50 -1.84 1.15 12.97
N LYS A 51 -2.13 2.26 13.68
CA LYS A 51 -2.04 2.31 15.14
C LYS A 51 -2.93 1.27 15.82
N ILE A 52 -4.15 1.06 15.31
CA ILE A 52 -5.07 0.05 15.85
C ILE A 52 -4.50 -1.36 15.66
N ALA A 53 -3.92 -1.65 14.49
CA ALA A 53 -3.26 -2.93 14.24
C ALA A 53 -2.05 -3.14 15.17
N GLU A 54 -1.20 -2.12 15.34
CA GLU A 54 -0.03 -2.12 16.23
C GLU A 54 -0.42 -2.29 17.70
N MET A 55 -1.57 -1.75 18.14
CA MET A 55 -2.07 -1.99 19.50
C MET A 55 -2.38 -3.46 19.77
N LYS A 56 -2.75 -4.22 18.72
CA LYS A 56 -3.05 -5.65 18.81
C LYS A 56 -1.81 -6.54 18.67
N ASP A 57 -0.83 -6.08 17.89
CA ASP A 57 0.48 -6.70 17.74
C ASP A 57 1.60 -5.67 18.01
N PRO A 58 1.97 -5.43 19.28
CA PRO A 58 2.95 -4.41 19.65
C PRO A 58 4.35 -4.63 19.06
N TYR A 59 4.65 -5.83 18.56
CA TYR A 59 5.94 -6.14 17.94
C TYR A 59 6.03 -5.61 16.50
N THR A 60 4.92 -5.17 15.93
CA THR A 60 4.85 -4.60 14.57
C THR A 60 4.90 -3.07 14.55
N VAL A 61 5.25 -2.40 15.66
CA VAL A 61 5.31 -0.93 15.70
C VAL A 61 6.28 -0.38 14.63
N GLY A 62 5.73 0.44 13.75
CA GLY A 62 6.41 1.04 12.60
C GLY A 62 6.77 0.06 11.48
N HIS A 63 6.43 -1.23 11.59
CA HIS A 63 6.70 -2.27 10.59
C HIS A 63 6.09 -1.88 9.25
N GLN A 64 4.78 -1.59 9.24
CA GLN A 64 4.04 -1.22 8.03
C GLN A 64 4.67 -0.01 7.31
N VAL A 65 5.14 0.98 8.07
CA VAL A 65 5.78 2.18 7.52
C VAL A 65 7.13 1.84 6.88
N ARG A 66 7.95 1.01 7.53
CA ARG A 66 9.26 0.60 7.00
C ARG A 66 9.13 -0.30 5.77
N VAL A 67 8.17 -1.24 5.77
CA VAL A 67 7.83 -2.05 4.58
C VAL A 67 7.40 -1.14 3.43
N SER A 68 6.53 -0.17 3.68
CA SER A 68 6.08 0.77 2.65
C SER A 68 7.20 1.63 2.08
N GLN A 69 8.12 2.11 2.93
CA GLN A 69 9.31 2.86 2.48
C GLN A 69 10.20 2.01 1.58
N LEU A 70 10.49 0.77 1.98
CA LEU A 70 11.33 -0.14 1.22
C LEU A 70 10.67 -0.54 -0.10
N ALA A 71 9.41 -0.96 -0.07
CA ALA A 71 8.64 -1.34 -1.26
C ALA A 71 8.54 -0.18 -2.28
N THR A 72 8.32 1.04 -1.78
CA THR A 72 8.31 2.26 -2.61
C THR A 72 9.68 2.53 -3.24
N ALA A 73 10.77 2.31 -2.51
CA ALA A 73 12.13 2.49 -3.03
C ALA A 73 12.46 1.47 -4.12
N ILE A 74 12.08 0.20 -3.93
CA ILE A 74 12.22 -0.87 -4.93
C ILE A 74 11.42 -0.50 -6.19
N ALA A 75 10.13 -0.19 -6.05
CA ALA A 75 9.26 0.19 -7.17
C ALA A 75 9.79 1.36 -8.00
N LYS A 76 10.36 2.38 -7.33
CA LYS A 76 10.97 3.53 -8.01
C LYS A 76 12.25 3.16 -8.76
N ARG A 77 13.09 2.29 -8.19
CA ARG A 77 14.30 1.79 -8.88
C ARG A 77 13.95 0.96 -10.11
N MET A 78 12.84 0.25 -10.08
CA MET A 78 12.27 -0.49 -11.21
C MET A 78 11.55 0.41 -12.24
N ASN A 79 11.57 1.74 -12.06
CA ASN A 79 10.93 2.72 -12.96
C ASN A 79 9.41 2.49 -13.16
N LEU A 80 8.71 2.01 -12.12
CA LEU A 80 7.26 1.88 -12.17
C LEU A 80 6.57 3.25 -12.19
N SER A 81 5.36 3.30 -12.78
CA SER A 81 4.59 4.53 -12.83
C SER A 81 4.18 5.01 -11.44
N GLU A 82 4.03 6.33 -11.26
CA GLU A 82 3.57 6.94 -10.00
C GLU A 82 2.29 6.30 -9.45
N LYS A 83 1.39 5.88 -10.34
CA LYS A 83 0.14 5.19 -9.97
C LYS A 83 0.40 3.83 -9.33
N LYS A 84 1.35 3.05 -9.85
CA LYS A 84 1.78 1.76 -9.28
C LYS A 84 2.53 1.96 -7.97
N VAL A 85 3.46 2.92 -7.95
CA VAL A 85 4.22 3.28 -6.74
C VAL A 85 3.29 3.65 -5.60
N GLU A 86 2.26 4.46 -5.86
CA GLU A 86 1.27 4.83 -4.85
C GLU A 86 0.43 3.63 -4.37
N SER A 87 0.09 2.71 -5.27
CA SER A 87 -0.67 1.51 -4.92
C SER A 87 0.16 0.55 -4.06
N ILE A 88 1.45 0.37 -4.38
CA ILE A 88 2.41 -0.37 -3.55
C ILE A 88 2.52 0.30 -2.18
N ARG A 89 2.70 1.63 -2.14
CA ARG A 89 2.81 2.39 -0.88
C ARG A 89 1.61 2.14 0.02
N ILE A 90 0.39 2.29 -0.51
CA ILE A 90 -0.85 2.07 0.23
C ILE A 90 -0.97 0.61 0.66
N ALA A 91 -0.80 -0.35 -0.25
CA ALA A 91 -0.90 -1.78 0.05
C ALA A 91 0.08 -2.19 1.16
N SER A 92 1.34 -1.77 1.08
CA SER A 92 2.36 -2.04 2.11
C SER A 92 2.02 -1.43 3.47
N LEU A 93 1.35 -0.27 3.51
CA LEU A 93 0.96 0.36 4.79
C LEU A 93 -0.13 -0.41 5.52
N ILE A 94 -0.92 -1.22 4.81
CA ILE A 94 -2.12 -1.84 5.35
C ILE A 94 -2.16 -3.36 5.19
N HIS A 95 -1.11 -3.98 4.65
CA HIS A 95 -1.12 -5.39 4.25
C HIS A 95 -1.48 -6.34 5.40
N ASP A 96 -1.01 -6.01 6.61
CA ASP A 96 -1.20 -6.83 7.80
C ASP A 96 -2.42 -6.46 8.65
N ILE A 97 -3.23 -5.47 8.26
CA ILE A 97 -4.39 -5.06 9.07
C ILE A 97 -5.31 -6.26 9.34
N GLY A 98 -5.40 -7.22 8.43
CA GLY A 98 -6.16 -8.45 8.62
C GLY A 98 -5.81 -9.23 9.89
N LYS A 99 -4.60 -9.06 10.45
CA LYS A 99 -4.18 -9.71 11.70
C LYS A 99 -5.05 -9.30 12.90
N VAL A 100 -5.82 -8.21 12.80
CA VAL A 100 -6.83 -7.87 13.82
C VAL A 100 -7.90 -8.96 14.02
N SER A 101 -8.06 -9.88 13.08
CA SER A 101 -8.95 -11.05 13.22
C SER A 101 -8.33 -12.21 14.01
N VAL A 102 -7.01 -12.22 14.18
CA VAL A 102 -6.30 -13.28 14.90
C VAL A 102 -6.31 -12.98 16.42
N PRO A 103 -6.51 -13.97 17.30
CA PRO A 103 -6.39 -13.80 18.74
C PRO A 103 -5.01 -13.26 19.15
N SER A 104 -5.01 -12.31 20.09
CA SER A 104 -3.78 -11.67 20.55
C SER A 104 -2.82 -12.64 21.23
N GLU A 105 -3.34 -13.70 21.87
CA GLU A 105 -2.58 -14.77 22.50
C GLU A 105 -1.77 -15.58 21.49
N ILE A 106 -2.24 -15.67 20.24
CA ILE A 106 -1.53 -16.33 19.15
C ILE A 106 -0.49 -15.39 18.55
N LEU A 107 -0.85 -14.14 18.24
CA LEU A 107 0.08 -13.16 17.65
C LEU A 107 1.27 -12.88 18.58
N ASN A 108 1.01 -12.78 19.88
CA ASN A 108 2.01 -12.43 20.90
C ASN A 108 2.58 -13.66 21.62
N LYS A 109 2.36 -14.88 21.11
CA LYS A 109 2.83 -16.10 21.74
C LYS A 109 4.36 -16.12 21.83
N PRO A 110 4.96 -16.31 23.03
CA PRO A 110 6.38 -16.55 23.13
C PRO A 110 6.73 -17.94 22.57
N GLY A 111 7.65 -17.99 21.60
CA GLY A 111 8.11 -19.23 20.97
C GLY A 111 7.42 -19.56 19.64
N ARG A 112 7.52 -20.81 19.21
CA ARG A 112 6.99 -21.26 17.91
C ARG A 112 5.48 -21.46 17.98
N LEU A 113 4.79 -21.02 16.93
CA LEU A 113 3.38 -21.36 16.70
C LEU A 113 3.26 -22.83 16.33
N THR A 114 2.18 -23.46 16.79
CA THR A 114 1.73 -24.75 16.27
C THR A 114 1.23 -24.59 14.83
N ASN A 115 1.12 -25.70 14.10
CA ASN A 115 0.62 -25.67 12.72
C ASN A 115 -0.78 -25.05 12.61
N SER A 116 -1.67 -25.32 13.58
CA SER A 116 -3.03 -24.78 13.61
C SER A 116 -3.04 -23.27 13.92
N GLU A 117 -2.21 -22.82 14.86
CA GLU A 117 -2.06 -21.39 15.16
C GLU A 117 -1.49 -20.64 13.96
N TYR A 118 -0.47 -21.19 13.30
CA TYR A 118 0.09 -20.60 12.10
C TYR A 118 -0.90 -20.59 10.93
N ALA A 119 -1.72 -21.64 10.78
CA ALA A 119 -2.80 -21.66 9.79
C ALA A 119 -3.80 -20.51 10.00
N LEU A 120 -4.11 -20.17 11.24
CA LEU A 120 -4.98 -19.03 11.55
C LEU A 120 -4.32 -17.70 11.16
N VAL A 121 -3.02 -17.51 11.47
CA VAL A 121 -2.29 -16.31 11.07
C VAL A 121 -2.29 -16.13 9.55
N LYS A 122 -2.14 -17.22 8.78
CA LYS A 122 -2.15 -17.21 7.30
C LYS A 122 -3.47 -16.76 6.68
N THR A 123 -4.56 -16.66 7.44
CA THR A 123 -5.87 -16.20 6.93
C THR A 123 -5.96 -14.68 6.79
N HIS A 124 -5.07 -13.91 7.40
CA HIS A 124 -5.18 -12.44 7.43
C HIS A 124 -5.25 -11.76 6.05
N PRO A 125 -4.56 -12.22 4.98
CA PRO A 125 -4.67 -11.59 3.67
C PRO A 125 -6.07 -11.79 3.08
N GLU A 126 -6.63 -13.00 3.18
CA GLU A 126 -7.97 -13.32 2.68
C GLU A 126 -9.08 -12.60 3.44
N ILE A 127 -8.93 -12.53 4.77
CA ILE A 127 -9.90 -11.82 5.61
C ILE A 127 -9.90 -10.35 5.23
N PHE A 128 -8.73 -9.72 5.14
CA PHE A 128 -8.69 -8.29 4.84
C PHE A 128 -9.15 -7.99 3.41
N TYR A 129 -8.77 -8.80 2.43
CA TYR A 129 -9.25 -8.71 1.05
C TYR A 129 -10.78 -8.60 0.97
N LYS A 130 -11.51 -9.44 1.72
CA LYS A 130 -12.99 -9.44 1.72
C LYS A 130 -13.59 -8.09 2.13
N TYR A 131 -12.90 -7.31 2.96
CA TYR A 131 -13.37 -6.01 3.44
C TYR A 131 -13.01 -4.85 2.52
N ILE A 132 -11.92 -4.96 1.75
CA ILE A 132 -11.38 -3.83 0.98
C ILE A 132 -11.49 -4.00 -0.54
N LYS A 133 -11.89 -5.17 -1.04
CA LYS A 133 -11.98 -5.46 -2.49
C LYS A 133 -12.93 -4.54 -3.26
N ASP A 134 -13.94 -3.99 -2.58
CA ASP A 134 -14.97 -3.13 -3.21
C ASP A 134 -14.63 -1.63 -3.08
N ILE A 135 -13.46 -1.29 -2.50
CA ILE A 135 -12.98 0.09 -2.43
C ILE A 135 -12.28 0.44 -3.75
N ASP A 136 -12.64 1.60 -4.31
CA ASP A 136 -12.02 2.13 -5.53
C ASP A 136 -10.62 2.70 -5.25
N PHE A 137 -9.63 1.80 -5.21
CA PHE A 137 -8.22 2.17 -5.12
C PHE A 137 -7.61 2.46 -6.49
N PRO A 138 -6.53 3.26 -6.57
CA PRO A 138 -5.88 3.58 -7.84
C PRO A 138 -5.53 2.34 -8.69
N VAL A 139 -4.96 1.28 -8.10
CA VAL A 139 -4.71 -0.01 -8.75
C VAL A 139 -4.80 -1.13 -7.71
N LYS A 140 -5.68 -2.13 -7.94
CA LYS A 140 -5.72 -3.48 -7.35
C LYS A 140 -5.13 -3.67 -5.93
N VAL A 141 -5.27 -2.70 -5.02
CA VAL A 141 -4.64 -2.71 -3.69
C VAL A 141 -5.08 -3.95 -2.90
N ALA A 142 -6.36 -4.31 -3.02
CA ALA A 142 -6.88 -5.52 -2.42
C ALA A 142 -6.15 -6.78 -2.91
N ASP A 143 -5.95 -6.95 -4.22
CA ASP A 143 -5.26 -8.12 -4.77
C ASP A 143 -3.78 -8.14 -4.36
N ILE A 144 -3.11 -6.97 -4.30
CA ILE A 144 -1.73 -6.87 -3.81
C ILE A 144 -1.65 -7.43 -2.39
N ILE A 145 -2.56 -7.01 -1.52
CA ILE A 145 -2.62 -7.48 -0.14
C ILE A 145 -3.01 -8.96 -0.07
N LEU A 146 -3.89 -9.45 -0.92
CA LEU A 146 -4.22 -10.87 -0.95
C LEU A 146 -2.99 -11.73 -1.29
N GLN A 147 -2.11 -11.23 -2.14
CA GLN A 147 -1.01 -11.99 -2.74
C GLN A 147 0.37 -11.75 -2.12
N HIS A 148 0.52 -10.84 -1.15
CA HIS A 148 1.85 -10.44 -0.66
C HIS A 148 2.66 -11.56 0.03
N HIS A 149 2.01 -12.67 0.38
CA HIS A 149 2.65 -13.88 0.90
C HIS A 149 2.75 -15.03 -0.11
N GLU A 150 2.35 -14.80 -1.36
CA GLU A 150 2.61 -15.74 -2.46
C GLU A 150 4.11 -15.78 -2.77
N ARG A 151 4.56 -16.92 -3.30
CA ARG A 151 5.96 -17.17 -3.69
C ARG A 151 5.96 -17.68 -5.12
N ILE A 152 6.95 -17.30 -5.92
CA ILE A 152 6.90 -17.57 -7.36
C ILE A 152 6.85 -19.07 -7.70
N ASN A 153 7.39 -19.94 -6.85
CA ASN A 153 7.27 -21.40 -6.99
C ASN A 153 5.90 -22.01 -6.56
N GLY A 154 4.97 -21.21 -6.03
CA GLY A 154 3.65 -21.65 -5.56
C GLY A 154 3.63 -22.20 -4.12
N SER A 155 4.73 -22.10 -3.37
CA SER A 155 4.79 -22.50 -1.95
C SER A 155 4.12 -21.50 -1.00
N GLY A 156 3.77 -20.33 -1.52
CA GLY A 156 3.13 -19.26 -0.75
C GLY A 156 1.66 -19.51 -0.44
N TYR A 157 1.02 -18.49 0.13
CA TYR A 157 -0.38 -18.52 0.54
C TYR A 157 -1.03 -17.15 0.26
N PRO A 158 -2.37 -17.05 0.17
CA PRO A 158 -3.38 -18.07 0.46
C PRO A 158 -3.75 -19.02 -0.68
N LYS A 159 -3.46 -18.66 -1.93
CA LYS A 159 -3.91 -19.40 -3.12
C LYS A 159 -2.85 -20.31 -3.72
N GLY A 160 -1.58 -20.18 -3.32
CA GLY A 160 -0.48 -20.94 -3.90
C GLY A 160 -0.24 -20.56 -5.36
N LEU A 161 -0.36 -19.26 -5.65
CA LEU A 161 -0.16 -18.71 -7.00
C LEU A 161 1.29 -18.88 -7.40
N LYS A 162 1.51 -19.09 -8.70
CA LYS A 162 2.85 -19.19 -9.30
C LYS A 162 3.14 -17.94 -10.11
N ASP A 163 4.39 -17.51 -10.05
CA ASP A 163 5.00 -16.45 -10.85
C ASP A 163 4.05 -15.46 -11.56
N ASP A 164 3.65 -15.74 -12.80
CA ASP A 164 2.82 -14.91 -13.68
C ASP A 164 1.39 -14.63 -13.16
N GLN A 165 0.92 -15.45 -12.23
CA GLN A 165 -0.34 -15.28 -11.53
C GLN A 165 -0.25 -14.26 -10.39
N ILE A 166 0.97 -13.90 -9.96
CA ILE A 166 1.23 -12.97 -8.87
C ILE A 166 1.51 -11.58 -9.46
N LEU A 167 0.82 -10.56 -8.94
CA LEU A 167 1.06 -9.17 -9.31
C LEU A 167 2.51 -8.78 -8.96
N LEU A 168 3.18 -8.09 -9.88
CA LEU A 168 4.51 -7.51 -9.63
C LEU A 168 4.51 -6.66 -8.36
N GLU A 169 3.46 -5.86 -8.17
CA GLU A 169 3.29 -5.04 -6.98
C GLU A 169 3.25 -5.90 -5.70
N ALA A 170 2.62 -7.09 -5.73
CA ALA A 170 2.60 -8.01 -4.59
C ALA A 170 3.96 -8.67 -4.34
N LYS A 171 4.68 -9.03 -5.40
CA LYS A 171 6.07 -9.54 -5.31
C LYS A 171 6.98 -8.52 -4.61
N ILE A 172 6.87 -7.24 -4.98
CA ILE A 172 7.60 -6.14 -4.34
C ILE A 172 7.25 -6.02 -2.85
N VAL A 173 5.96 -6.03 -2.49
CA VAL A 173 5.54 -5.95 -1.07
C VAL A 173 6.05 -7.17 -0.30
N GLY A 174 5.97 -8.37 -0.87
CA GLY A 174 6.43 -9.61 -0.24
C GLY A 174 7.93 -9.63 0.05
N VAL A 175 8.77 -9.13 -0.86
CA VAL A 175 10.22 -8.98 -0.63
C VAL A 175 10.49 -7.93 0.45
N ALA A 176 9.84 -6.77 0.37
CA ALA A 176 10.02 -5.71 1.36
C ALA A 176 9.59 -6.14 2.78
N ASP A 177 8.49 -6.90 2.91
CA ASP A 177 8.03 -7.48 4.17
C ASP A 177 9.06 -8.45 4.75
N VAL A 178 9.58 -9.39 3.94
CA VAL A 178 10.61 -10.35 4.41
C VAL A 178 11.84 -9.61 4.94
N VAL A 179 12.36 -8.64 4.20
CA VAL A 179 13.56 -7.90 4.58
C VAL A 179 13.36 -7.16 5.89
N GLU A 180 12.24 -6.43 6.01
CA GLU A 180 11.91 -5.71 7.24
C GLU A 180 11.74 -6.68 8.42
N SER A 181 10.95 -7.73 8.21
CA SER A 181 10.59 -8.72 9.22
C SER A 181 11.79 -9.48 9.79
N MET A 182 12.86 -9.65 9.00
CA MET A 182 14.12 -10.24 9.42
C MET A 182 15.02 -9.26 10.17
N ASN A 183 14.96 -7.98 9.81
CA ASN A 183 15.74 -6.92 10.45
C ASN A 183 15.11 -6.41 11.76
N SER A 184 13.83 -6.69 11.99
CA SER A 184 13.08 -6.28 13.19
C SER A 184 13.02 -7.36 14.27
N LYS A 185 12.97 -6.92 15.54
CA LYS A 185 12.80 -7.79 16.70
C LYS A 185 11.36 -8.31 16.78
N ARG A 186 11.19 -9.60 17.10
CA ARG A 186 9.90 -10.30 17.25
C ARG A 186 9.83 -10.99 18.63
N PRO A 187 8.64 -11.39 19.14
CA PRO A 187 8.51 -11.99 20.47
C PRO A 187 9.36 -13.26 20.65
N TYR A 188 9.57 -13.99 19.56
CA TYR A 188 10.28 -15.27 19.52
C TYR A 188 11.65 -15.22 18.84
N ARG A 189 12.11 -14.05 18.38
CA ARG A 189 13.36 -13.90 17.62
C ARG A 189 13.93 -12.49 17.73
N ASP A 190 15.19 -12.36 18.11
CA ASP A 190 15.91 -11.09 17.97
C ASP A 190 16.07 -10.68 16.48
N ALA A 191 16.36 -9.41 16.23
CA ALA A 191 16.69 -8.94 14.89
C ALA A 191 17.88 -9.76 14.35
N LEU A 192 17.72 -10.37 13.18
CA LEU A 192 18.79 -11.13 12.53
C LEU A 192 19.81 -10.20 11.83
N GLY A 193 19.42 -8.95 11.61
CA GLY A 193 20.21 -7.91 10.95
C GLY A 193 20.02 -7.88 9.44
N MET A 194 20.42 -6.74 8.85
CA MET A 194 20.29 -6.48 7.41
C MET A 194 21.02 -7.52 6.56
N ASP A 195 22.23 -7.93 6.95
CA ASP A 195 23.02 -8.91 6.18
C ASP A 195 22.28 -10.24 6.02
N LYS A 196 21.60 -10.71 7.08
CA LYS A 196 20.81 -11.94 7.03
C LYS A 196 19.54 -11.80 6.20
N ALA A 197 18.95 -10.61 6.19
CA ALA A 197 17.79 -10.30 5.35
C ALA A 197 18.18 -10.29 3.85
N LEU A 198 19.32 -9.69 3.51
CA LEU A 198 19.85 -9.67 2.15
C LEU A 198 20.27 -11.07 1.69
N ASP A 199 20.91 -11.85 2.57
CA ASP A 199 21.25 -13.24 2.31
C ASP A 199 20.01 -14.10 2.00
N GLU A 200 18.90 -13.91 2.75
CA GLU A 200 17.66 -14.65 2.54
C GLU A 200 17.08 -14.40 1.14
N ILE A 201 16.96 -13.14 0.75
CA ILE A 201 16.38 -12.81 -0.56
C ILE A 201 17.31 -13.23 -1.70
N SER A 202 18.63 -13.10 -1.51
CA SER A 202 19.62 -13.47 -2.53
C SER A 202 19.72 -14.99 -2.74
N ARG A 203 19.63 -15.79 -1.67
CA ARG A 203 19.72 -17.25 -1.78
C ARG A 203 18.48 -17.89 -2.40
N ASN A 204 17.33 -17.25 -2.24
CA ASN A 204 16.05 -17.75 -2.76
C ASN A 204 15.59 -16.97 -4.00
N ASP A 205 16.51 -16.24 -4.64
CA ASP A 205 16.29 -15.56 -5.91
C ASP A 205 15.91 -16.57 -7.00
N GLY A 206 14.87 -16.27 -7.78
CA GLY A 206 14.36 -17.15 -8.83
C GLY A 206 13.64 -18.42 -8.33
N GLU A 207 13.62 -18.67 -7.01
CA GLU A 207 12.86 -19.78 -6.40
C GLU A 207 11.65 -19.28 -5.61
N LEU A 208 11.86 -18.38 -4.64
CA LEU A 208 10.80 -17.82 -3.80
C LEU A 208 10.43 -16.40 -4.23
N TYR A 209 11.43 -15.65 -4.67
CA TYR A 209 11.33 -14.23 -5.00
C TYR A 209 11.62 -13.99 -6.48
N ASP A 210 10.96 -12.99 -7.04
CA ASP A 210 11.14 -12.60 -8.43
C ASP A 210 12.53 -11.95 -8.62
N PRO A 211 13.35 -12.42 -9.57
CA PRO A 211 14.68 -11.87 -9.82
C PRO A 211 14.72 -10.40 -10.24
N GLU A 212 13.63 -9.85 -10.79
CA GLU A 212 13.59 -8.42 -11.10
C GLU A 212 13.36 -7.56 -9.86
N VAL A 213 12.89 -8.17 -8.76
CA VAL A 213 12.55 -7.49 -7.49
C VAL A 213 13.71 -7.54 -6.48
N VAL A 214 14.49 -8.64 -6.47
CA VAL A 214 15.67 -8.84 -5.59
C VAL A 214 16.84 -7.97 -6.03
#